data_AF-A0A9E0VTI5-F1
#
_entry.id   AF-A0A9E0VTI5-F1
#
_cell.length_a   1.000
_cell.length_b   1.000
_cell.length_c   1.000
_cell.angle_alpha   90.00
_cell.angle_beta   90.00
_cell.angle_gamma   90.00
#
_symmetry.space_group_name_H-M   'P 1'
#
loop_
_entity.id
_entity.type
_entity.pdbx_description
1 polymer ?
#
loop_
_entity_poly.entity_id
_entity_poly.type
_entity_poly.pdbx_seq_one_letter_code
_entity_poly.pdbx_strand_id
1 'polypeptide(L)'
;MENTLDVKYDNHGRMQYHPALHTNQFKPWTTSDERYLIENYAFVGAGDMSLALGRTVTTVATRAWKLRRKGLMTPTLRGQANKNSNNVTGGEKC
;
A
#
# COMPACT_ATOMS: atom_id res chain seq x y z
N MET A 1 -29.97 4.40 -13.19
CA MET A 1 -30.18 4.67 -11.75
C MET A 1 -28.81 4.99 -11.19
N GLU A 2 -28.53 6.27 -11.02
CA GLU A 2 -27.21 6.80 -10.70
C GLU A 2 -27.01 6.70 -9.19
N ASN A 3 -26.25 5.69 -8.73
CA ASN A 3 -25.96 5.52 -7.31
C ASN A 3 -24.82 6.48 -6.95
N THR A 4 -25.18 7.72 -6.63
CA THR A 4 -24.28 8.74 -6.10
C THR A 4 -23.80 8.29 -4.72
N LEU A 5 -22.68 7.57 -4.66
CA LEU A 5 -21.96 7.39 -3.40
C LEU A 5 -21.56 8.79 -2.93
N ASP A 6 -22.11 9.25 -1.79
CA ASP A 6 -21.76 10.54 -1.17
C ASP A 6 -20.33 10.46 -0.61
N VAL A 7 -19.35 10.56 -1.51
CA VAL A 7 -17.94 10.48 -1.20
C VAL A 7 -17.43 11.85 -0.80
N LYS A 8 -16.99 11.97 0.45
CA LYS A 8 -16.36 13.18 0.97
C LYS A 8 -14.86 13.10 0.80
N TYR A 9 -14.25 14.20 0.41
CA TYR A 9 -12.81 14.36 0.31
C TYR A 9 -12.30 15.31 1.39
N ASP A 10 -11.05 15.15 1.79
CA ASP A 10 -10.37 16.13 2.64
C ASP A 10 -9.69 17.23 1.80
N ASN A 11 -9.13 18.24 2.46
CA ASN A 11 -8.42 19.33 1.78
C ASN A 11 -7.15 18.87 1.00
N HIS A 12 -6.72 17.62 1.19
CA HIS A 12 -5.61 17.01 0.48
C HIS A 12 -6.08 16.10 -0.67
N GLY A 13 -7.38 16.10 -0.99
CA GLY A 13 -7.97 15.27 -2.04
C GLY A 13 -8.04 13.77 -1.71
N ARG A 14 -7.89 13.39 -0.44
CA ARG A 14 -8.01 11.99 0.00
C ARG A 14 -9.45 11.67 0.31
N MET A 15 -9.92 10.51 -0.16
CA MET A 15 -11.27 10.04 0.14
C MET A 15 -11.39 9.75 1.65
N GLN A 16 -12.40 10.34 2.28
CA GLN A 16 -12.76 10.07 3.66
C GLN A 16 -13.38 8.68 3.80
N TYR A 17 -13.59 8.24 5.05
CA TYR A 17 -14.21 6.96 5.31
C TYR A 17 -15.61 6.87 4.69
N HIS A 18 -15.84 5.87 3.84
CA HIS A 18 -17.15 5.54 3.29
C HIS A 18 -17.47 4.06 3.56
N PRO A 19 -18.59 3.70 4.19
CA PRO A 19 -18.88 2.33 4.62
C PRO A 19 -18.96 1.33 3.45
N ALA A 20 -19.47 1.76 2.29
CA ALA A 20 -19.55 0.88 1.10
C ALA A 20 -18.19 0.63 0.42
N LEU A 21 -17.23 1.54 0.57
CA LEU A 21 -15.92 1.44 -0.08
C LEU A 21 -14.84 0.93 0.87
N HIS A 22 -14.99 1.14 2.18
CA HIS A 22 -14.04 0.73 3.20
C HIS A 22 -14.60 -0.37 4.10
N THR A 23 -15.07 -1.46 3.48
CA THR A 23 -15.70 -2.60 4.16
C THR A 23 -14.74 -3.36 5.10
N ASN A 24 -13.43 -3.19 4.92
CA ASN A 24 -12.39 -3.81 5.75
C ASN A 24 -11.76 -2.84 6.75
N GLN A 25 -12.36 -1.67 6.95
CA GLN A 25 -11.97 -0.76 8.02
C GLN A 25 -12.16 -1.46 9.38
N PHE A 26 -11.24 -1.19 10.31
CA PHE A 26 -11.19 -1.79 11.67
C PHE A 26 -10.97 -3.31 11.74
N LYS A 27 -10.96 -4.04 10.62
CA LYS A 27 -10.61 -5.47 10.60
C LYS A 27 -9.09 -5.67 10.76
N PRO A 28 -8.64 -6.78 11.38
CA PRO A 28 -7.23 -7.12 11.44
C PRO A 28 -6.65 -7.25 10.03
N TRP A 29 -5.35 -6.99 9.88
CA TRP A 29 -4.64 -7.19 8.61
C TRP A 29 -4.36 -8.68 8.45
N THR A 30 -4.74 -9.24 7.29
CA THR A 30 -4.38 -10.62 6.97
C THR A 30 -2.99 -10.67 6.33
N THR A 31 -2.34 -11.82 6.37
CA THR A 31 -1.06 -12.03 5.69
C THR A 31 -1.16 -11.77 4.18
N SER A 32 -2.31 -12.08 3.57
CA SER A 32 -2.56 -11.81 2.15
C SER A 32 -2.65 -10.31 1.87
N ASP A 33 -3.37 -9.55 2.72
CA ASP A 33 -3.49 -8.09 2.58
C ASP A 33 -2.12 -7.41 2.68
N GLU A 34 -1.29 -7.87 3.64
CA GLU A 34 0.04 -7.32 3.85
C GLU A 34 0.98 -7.64 2.69
N ARG A 35 0.94 -8.88 2.18
CA ARG A 35 1.72 -9.25 0.99
C ARG A 35 1.32 -8.41 -0.21
N TYR A 36 0.02 -8.31 -0.48
CA TYR A 36 -0.51 -7.50 -1.58
C TYR A 36 -0.09 -6.02 -1.44
N LEU A 37 -0.13 -5.48 -0.21
CA LEU A 37 0.33 -4.13 0.09
C LEU A 37 1.83 -3.95 -0.19
N ILE A 38 2.68 -4.89 0.22
CA ILE A 38 4.12 -4.80 0.01
C ILE A 38 4.47 -4.79 -1.48
N GLU A 39 3.86 -5.69 -2.24
CA GLU A 39 4.15 -5.89 -3.66
C GLU A 39 3.69 -4.71 -4.52
N ASN A 40 2.50 -4.14 -4.24
CA ASN A 40 1.86 -3.20 -5.16
C ASN A 40 1.98 -1.72 -4.77
N TYR A 41 2.23 -1.41 -3.49
CA TYR A 41 2.15 -0.03 -3.01
C TYR A 41 3.18 0.92 -3.63
N ALA A 42 4.33 0.43 -4.07
CA ALA A 42 5.34 1.25 -4.74
C ALA A 42 4.90 1.69 -6.16
N PHE A 43 4.10 0.86 -6.85
CA PHE A 43 3.65 1.10 -8.21
C PHE A 43 2.30 1.81 -8.25
N VAL A 44 1.37 1.38 -7.41
CA VAL A 44 -0.04 1.79 -7.40
C VAL A 44 -0.27 3.01 -6.51
N GLY A 45 0.42 3.07 -5.36
CA GLY A 45 0.28 4.17 -4.40
C GLY A 45 -0.90 4.03 -3.44
N ALA A 46 -0.96 4.92 -2.44
CA ALA A 46 -1.84 4.73 -1.28
C ALA A 46 -3.35 4.92 -1.58
N GLY A 47 -3.71 5.71 -2.59
CA GLY A 47 -5.10 5.99 -2.97
C GLY A 47 -5.78 4.75 -3.54
N ASP A 48 -5.23 4.21 -4.62
CA ASP A 48 -5.76 3.04 -5.29
C ASP A 48 -5.65 1.78 -4.41
N MET A 49 -4.58 1.64 -3.62
CA MET A 49 -4.47 0.56 -2.64
C MET A 49 -5.55 0.63 -1.56
N SER A 50 -6.07 1.83 -1.26
CA SER A 50 -7.17 2.02 -0.31
C SER A 50 -8.46 1.41 -0.85
N LEU A 51 -8.72 1.59 -2.14
CA LEU A 51 -9.87 1.01 -2.82
C LEU A 51 -9.73 -0.51 -2.94
N ALA A 52 -8.55 -1.00 -3.34
CA ALA A 52 -8.30 -2.42 -3.51
C ALA A 52 -8.44 -3.23 -2.20
N LEU A 53 -7.95 -2.67 -1.08
CA LEU A 53 -8.00 -3.34 0.23
C LEU A 53 -9.28 -3.04 1.01
N GLY A 54 -10.12 -2.12 0.53
CA GLY A 54 -11.32 -1.65 1.23
C GLY A 54 -10.98 -0.99 2.56
N ARG A 55 -9.95 -0.12 2.59
CA ARG A 55 -9.48 0.60 3.78
C ARG A 55 -9.19 2.05 3.44
N THR A 56 -9.22 2.95 4.42
CA THR A 56 -8.88 4.36 4.15
C THR A 56 -7.42 4.53 3.75
N VAL A 57 -7.14 5.53 2.89
CA VAL A 57 -5.77 5.90 2.46
C VAL A 57 -4.84 6.06 3.65
N THR A 58 -5.33 6.69 4.72
CA THR A 58 -4.59 6.88 5.98
C THR A 58 -4.20 5.56 6.62
N THR A 59 -5.13 4.61 6.73
CA THR A 59 -4.89 3.29 7.32
C THR A 59 -3.85 2.51 6.52
N VAL A 60 -3.95 2.54 5.18
CA VAL A 60 -3.00 1.90 4.28
C VAL A 60 -1.61 2.52 4.42
N ALA A 61 -1.52 3.86 4.40
CA ALA A 61 -0.24 4.56 4.56
C ALA A 61 0.42 4.30 5.92
N THR A 62 -0.35 4.29 7.01
CA THR A 62 0.15 3.94 8.34
C THR A 62 0.63 2.49 8.39
N ARG A 63 -0.06 1.55 7.73
CA ARG A 63 0.39 0.16 7.66
C ARG A 63 1.70 0.03 6.88
N ALA A 64 1.79 0.65 5.71
CA ALA A 64 3.02 0.68 4.92
C ALA A 64 4.20 1.25 5.71
N TRP A 65 3.99 2.33 6.48
CA TRP A 65 5.01 2.89 7.37
C TRP A 65 5.48 1.89 8.44
N LYS A 66 4.54 1.16 9.08
CA LYS A 66 4.90 0.10 10.05
C LYS A 66 5.69 -1.03 9.41
N LEU A 67 5.33 -1.45 8.19
CA LEU A 67 6.04 -2.49 7.45
C LEU A 67 7.47 -2.07 7.06
N ARG A 68 7.65 -0.81 6.66
CA ARG A 68 8.98 -0.23 6.39
C ARG A 68 9.86 -0.22 7.62
N ARG A 69 9.31 0.15 8.78
CA ARG A 69 10.05 0.10 10.06
C ARG A 69 10.46 -1.31 10.46
N LYS A 70 9.73 -2.33 10.01
CA LYS A 70 10.09 -3.74 10.19
C LYS A 70 11.08 -4.26 9.14
N GLY A 71 11.44 -3.46 8.13
CA GLY A 71 12.28 -3.89 7.01
C GLY A 71 11.59 -4.81 6.00
N LEU A 72 10.26 -4.97 6.08
CA LEU A 72 9.49 -5.89 5.21
C LEU A 72 9.05 -5.23 3.89
N MET A 73 9.23 -3.92 3.76
CA MET A 73 8.74 -3.15 2.63
C MET A 73 9.80 -2.15 2.19
N THR A 74 9.98 -2.03 0.88
CA THR A 74 10.92 -1.07 0.31
C THR A 74 10.49 0.37 0.62
N PRO A 75 11.46 1.28 0.87
CA PRO A 75 11.17 2.70 0.95
C PRO A 75 10.57 3.16 -0.38
N THR A 76 9.63 4.11 -0.32
CA THR A 76 9.12 4.74 -1.54
C THR A 76 10.29 5.29 -2.36
N LEU A 77 10.33 5.01 -3.65
CA LEU A 77 11.31 5.52 -4.62
C LEU A 77 11.17 7.03 -4.88
N ARG A 78 10.79 7.83 -3.89
CA ARG A 78 10.96 9.29 -3.96
C ARG A 78 12.44 9.58 -3.63
N GLY A 79 13.29 9.50 -4.66
CA GLY A 79 14.71 9.86 -4.61
C GLY A 79 15.71 8.71 -4.46
N GLN A 80 15.38 7.47 -4.83
CA GLN A 80 16.39 6.40 -4.84
C GLN A 80 17.09 6.33 -6.20
N ALA A 81 18.30 6.92 -6.24
CA ALA A 81 19.29 6.67 -7.26
C ALA A 81 19.55 5.16 -7.40
N ASN A 82 19.60 4.73 -8.66
CA ASN A 82 20.03 3.43 -9.18
C ASN A 82 20.81 2.54 -8.18
N LYS A 83 20.17 1.47 -7.69
CA LYS A 83 20.85 0.33 -7.09
C LYS A 83 20.68 -0.83 -8.07
N ASN A 84 21.62 -0.91 -9.01
CA ASN A 84 21.75 -1.98 -9.99
C ASN A 84 21.90 -3.33 -9.25
N SER A 85 20.85 -4.15 -9.27
CA SER A 85 20.86 -5.49 -8.67
C SER A 85 21.39 -6.50 -9.69
N ASN A 86 22.70 -6.48 -9.92
CA ASN A 86 23.42 -7.65 -10.44
C ASN A 86 24.03 -8.35 -9.24
N ASN A 87 23.30 -9.29 -8.64
CA ASN A 87 23.88 -10.26 -7.74
C ASN A 87 23.65 -11.67 -8.31
N VAL A 88 24.47 -12.01 -9.30
CA VAL A 88 24.77 -13.39 -9.66
C VAL A 88 26.16 -13.68 -9.13
N THR A 89 26.22 -14.30 -7.96
CA THR A 89 27.37 -15.11 -7.56
C THR A 89 26.84 -16.48 -7.17
N GLY A 90 26.50 -17.26 -8.21
CA GLY A 90 26.80 -18.70 -8.17
C GLY A 90 28.31 -18.84 -7.90
N GLY A 91 28.75 -19.68 -6.99
CA GLY A 91 28.46 -21.10 -7.01
C GLY A 91 29.79 -21.78 -7.33
N GLU A 92 30.31 -22.48 -6.33
CA GLU A 92 31.25 -23.60 -6.46
C GLU A 92 32.62 -23.30 -7.09
N LYS A 93 33.62 -23.16 -6.22
CA LYS A 93 35.00 -23.55 -6.56
C LYS A 93 35.23 -24.93 -5.97
N CYS A 94 35.34 -25.94 -6.83
CA CYS A 94 35.97 -27.23 -6.53
C CYS A 94 37.50 -27.07 -6.50
#